data_AF-A0A4W3IBJ0-F1
#
_entry.id   AF-A0A4W3IBJ0-F1
#
_cell.length_a   1.000
_cell.length_b   1.000
_cell.length_c   1.000
_cell.angle_alpha   90.00
_cell.angle_beta   90.00
_cell.angle_gamma   90.00
#
_symmetry.space_group_name_H-M   'P 1'
#
loop_
_entity.id
_entity.type
_entity.pdbx_description
1 polymer ?
#
loop_
_entity_poly.entity_id
_entity_poly.type
_entity_poly.pdbx_seq_one_letter_code
_entity_poly.pdbx_strand_id
1 'polypeptide(L)'
;FDRVLGWCVGACPPPTQLLSSCASNPCRNGGTCKESHGTYQCVCLYRFTGKHCETGKPDPCSSSPCQNGGTCFHYIGKYKCECPQGFTGRHCDTVVDGCRLDPCGSRGFCRSVNGSYSCTCKVGYSGKHCAKELVPPTALKVVNAEEREIEISWHPPETGTGQQPIDGFAVTHTSYDGAVRRTDFVNKSRSRHVLRLLSSGRLYNISVFSVKRNANHNDISNPASLLVWTKPGPIANLSVANVTASSITIAWSLPNLKQPIVDRIHLLLRQCCAQLAAAFCPQVYSQFTLQIIIIPGPLPAQNLVLAGVASTTAKIQWSYLAPSMSDGFIINVTSGHSIKSRYVPNGRLTAYVLHDLTAGQQYEVALMAVQNTERGKLLSEPVHLLFTTGKSVRWGTRDLLDGRARISATFTDLQQRSITHRTRDQWECSSNPCKNGGTCVRSMDSYTCDCDPGFKGKNCELFCKKTPHSCTRLYSETKTIPVWEDHVWRFK
;
A
#
# COMPACT_ATOMS: atom_id res chain seq x y z
N PHE A 1 107.84 55.19 -40.45
CA PHE A 1 107.96 56.57 -39.92
C PHE A 1 107.19 56.63 -38.61
N ASP A 2 107.69 56.01 -37.55
CA ASP A 2 108.75 56.53 -36.66
C ASP A 2 108.48 57.95 -36.18
N ARG A 3 107.96 58.09 -34.95
CA ARG A 3 108.70 58.60 -33.77
C ARG A 3 107.71 58.87 -32.62
N VAL A 4 107.78 58.08 -31.54
CA VAL A 4 108.57 58.26 -30.30
C VAL A 4 107.82 59.08 -29.22
N LEU A 5 107.32 58.31 -28.25
CA LEU A 5 107.33 58.48 -26.78
C LEU A 5 107.40 59.88 -26.16
N GLY A 6 106.45 60.11 -25.24
CA GLY A 6 106.58 61.04 -24.11
C GLY A 6 105.47 60.81 -23.09
N TRP A 7 105.77 60.09 -22.02
CA TRP A 7 104.87 59.87 -20.88
C TRP A 7 104.87 61.12 -19.99
N CYS A 8 103.68 61.64 -19.65
CA CYS A 8 103.48 62.39 -18.41
C CYS A 8 102.29 61.80 -17.66
N VAL A 9 102.59 61.48 -16.41
CA VAL A 9 101.74 60.89 -15.38
C VAL A 9 100.78 61.95 -14.87
N GLY A 10 99.48 61.68 -14.91
CA GLY A 10 98.45 62.60 -14.40
C GLY A 10 97.07 61.99 -14.57
N ALA A 11 96.63 61.28 -13.53
CA ALA A 11 95.39 60.52 -13.50
C ALA A 11 94.16 61.38 -13.84
N CYS A 12 93.34 60.89 -14.78
CA CYS A 12 91.94 61.28 -14.87
C CYS A 12 91.25 60.95 -13.53
N PRO A 13 90.35 61.81 -13.02
CA PRO A 13 89.49 61.42 -11.91
C PRO A 13 88.67 60.21 -12.36
N PRO A 14 88.54 59.17 -11.52
CA PRO A 14 87.73 58.02 -11.86
C PRO A 14 86.28 58.47 -12.08
N PRO A 15 85.52 57.82 -12.99
CA PRO A 15 84.09 58.01 -13.01
C PRO A 15 83.58 57.71 -11.59
N THR A 16 82.76 58.59 -11.04
CA THR A 16 82.04 58.35 -9.80
C THR A 16 81.38 56.99 -9.92
N GLN A 17 81.98 55.98 -9.30
CA GLN A 17 81.36 54.67 -9.18
C GLN A 17 80.08 54.92 -8.40
N LEU A 18 78.94 54.84 -9.10
CA LEU A 18 77.66 54.67 -8.46
C LEU A 18 77.83 53.43 -7.57
N LEU A 19 77.93 53.68 -6.26
CA LEU A 19 78.06 52.62 -5.28
C LEU A 19 76.86 51.69 -5.51
N SER A 20 77.14 50.50 -6.04
CA SER A 20 76.10 49.51 -6.31
C SER A 20 75.34 49.31 -5.01
N SER A 21 74.07 49.71 -4.99
CA SER A 21 73.28 49.67 -3.76
C SER A 21 73.04 48.22 -3.28
N CYS A 22 73.38 47.22 -4.11
CA CYS A 22 73.37 45.80 -3.79
C CYS A 22 74.69 45.27 -3.20
N ALA A 23 75.79 46.03 -3.23
CA ALA A 23 77.10 45.59 -2.75
C ALA A 23 77.14 45.25 -1.24
N SER A 24 76.24 45.85 -0.46
CA SER A 24 76.08 45.58 0.97
C SER A 24 75.21 44.35 1.29
N ASN A 25 74.78 43.59 0.28
CA ASN A 25 73.86 42.45 0.40
C ASN A 25 72.61 42.76 1.26
N PRO A 26 71.82 43.79 0.90
CA PRO A 26 70.71 44.25 1.73
C PRO A 26 69.52 43.28 1.83
N CYS A 27 69.44 42.26 0.96
CA CYS A 27 68.33 41.30 0.93
C CYS A 27 68.61 40.09 1.82
N ARG A 28 67.72 39.82 2.77
CA ARG A 28 67.78 38.69 3.71
C ARG A 28 67.03 37.46 3.15
N ASN A 29 67.17 36.31 3.83
CA ASN A 29 66.41 35.09 3.56
C ASN A 29 66.46 34.60 2.09
N GLY A 30 67.62 34.77 1.43
CA GLY A 30 67.87 34.33 0.07
C GLY A 30 67.24 35.19 -1.04
N GLY A 31 66.73 36.39 -0.73
CA GLY A 31 66.20 37.31 -1.74
C GLY A 31 67.27 37.78 -2.73
N THR A 32 66.90 37.99 -3.99
CA THR A 32 67.80 38.47 -5.04
C THR A 32 67.78 39.99 -5.11
N CYS A 33 68.95 40.63 -4.97
CA CYS A 33 69.06 42.09 -5.08
C CYS A 33 69.11 42.53 -6.54
N LYS A 34 68.30 43.53 -6.89
CA LYS A 34 68.33 44.20 -8.21
C LYS A 34 68.51 45.70 -8.03
N GLU A 35 69.38 46.31 -8.83
CA GLU A 35 69.52 47.77 -8.87
C GLU A 35 68.30 48.41 -9.53
N SER A 36 67.83 49.53 -8.98
CA SER A 36 66.69 50.27 -9.51
C SER A 36 66.87 51.77 -9.25
N HIS A 37 67.03 52.57 -10.31
CA HIS A 37 67.05 54.04 -10.30
C HIS A 37 67.88 54.69 -9.16
N GLY A 38 69.13 54.26 -8.97
CA GLY A 38 70.00 54.79 -7.90
C GLY A 38 69.71 54.27 -6.49
N THR A 39 68.87 53.23 -6.38
CA THR A 39 68.55 52.49 -5.15
C THR A 39 68.60 50.97 -5.42
N TYR A 40 68.24 50.14 -4.44
CA TYR A 40 68.12 48.69 -4.59
C TYR A 40 66.69 48.22 -4.35
N GLN A 41 66.30 47.13 -5.02
CA GLN A 41 65.05 46.42 -4.82
C GLN A 41 65.34 44.94 -4.56
N CYS A 42 64.83 44.42 -3.45
CA CYS A 42 64.93 43.01 -3.13
C CYS A 42 63.77 42.22 -3.75
N VAL A 43 64.09 41.24 -4.59
CA VAL A 43 63.14 40.25 -5.08
C VAL A 43 63.14 39.07 -4.11
N CYS A 44 62.13 39.03 -3.24
CA CYS A 44 62.02 38.00 -2.22
C CYS A 44 61.57 36.65 -2.79
N LEU A 45 62.10 35.56 -2.23
CA LEU A 45 61.53 34.22 -2.41
C LEU A 45 60.08 34.19 -1.94
N TYR A 46 59.27 33.29 -2.50
CA TYR A 46 57.81 33.27 -2.31
C TYR A 46 57.33 33.19 -0.84
N ARG A 47 58.21 32.77 0.08
CA ARG A 47 57.96 32.64 1.54
C ARG A 47 58.31 33.89 2.35
N PHE A 48 58.85 34.94 1.74
CA PHE A 48 59.31 36.15 2.44
C PHE A 48 58.79 37.43 1.79
N THR A 49 58.73 38.50 2.58
CA THR A 49 58.22 39.86 2.27
C THR A 49 58.98 40.89 3.08
N GLY A 50 58.74 42.17 2.81
CA GLY A 50 59.46 43.28 3.43
C GLY A 50 60.46 43.90 2.47
N LYS A 51 60.98 45.08 2.82
CA LYS A 51 61.89 45.85 1.95
C LYS A 51 63.21 45.09 1.71
N HIS A 52 63.57 44.24 2.66
CA HIS A 52 64.77 43.42 2.71
C HIS A 52 64.45 41.93 2.79
N CYS A 53 63.22 41.49 2.50
CA CYS A 53 62.76 40.10 2.67
C CYS A 53 62.89 39.58 4.12
N GLU A 54 62.81 40.48 5.09
CA GLU A 54 62.97 40.25 6.52
C GLU A 54 61.76 39.57 7.18
N THR A 55 60.58 39.69 6.57
CA THR A 55 59.32 39.17 7.13
C THR A 55 58.91 37.88 6.43
N GLY A 56 58.80 36.77 7.17
CA GLY A 56 58.20 35.55 6.64
C GLY A 56 56.72 35.73 6.34
N LYS A 57 56.24 35.27 5.18
CA LYS A 57 54.79 35.20 4.91
C LYS A 57 54.17 34.12 5.81
N PRO A 58 53.03 34.40 6.47
CA PRO A 58 52.32 33.39 7.25
C PRO A 58 51.96 32.18 6.36
N ASP A 59 52.16 30.97 6.87
CA ASP A 59 51.71 29.75 6.17
C ASP A 59 50.18 29.70 6.19
N PRO A 60 49.49 29.74 5.04
CA PRO A 60 48.03 29.69 5.00
C PRO A 60 47.42 28.41 5.59
N CYS A 61 48.21 27.33 5.77
CA CYS A 61 47.78 26.09 6.40
C CYS A 61 47.97 26.07 7.93
N SER A 62 48.68 27.04 8.52
CA SER A 62 48.95 27.10 9.97
C SER A 62 47.70 27.23 10.83
N SER A 63 46.61 27.78 10.29
CA SER A 63 45.32 27.90 10.98
C SER A 63 44.42 26.67 10.79
N SER A 64 44.94 25.57 10.24
CA SER A 64 44.18 24.35 9.92
C SER A 64 42.85 24.63 9.20
N PRO A 65 42.88 25.29 8.02
CA PRO A 65 41.66 25.75 7.36
C PRO A 65 40.80 24.62 6.77
N CYS A 66 41.33 23.41 6.64
CA CYS A 66 40.61 22.25 6.10
C CYS A 66 39.92 21.48 7.22
N GLN A 67 38.60 21.35 7.13
CA GLN A 67 37.75 20.65 8.09
C GLN A 67 37.57 19.17 7.70
N ASN A 68 36.91 18.40 8.58
CA ASN A 68 36.51 17.00 8.34
C ASN A 68 37.65 16.06 7.88
N GLY A 69 38.87 16.30 8.35
CA GLY A 69 40.05 15.49 7.99
C GLY A 69 40.65 15.79 6.62
N GLY A 70 40.32 16.94 6.01
CA GLY A 70 40.96 17.41 4.78
C GLY A 70 42.44 17.72 4.93
N THR A 71 43.24 17.39 3.90
CA THR A 71 44.68 17.66 3.87
C THR A 71 44.94 19.04 3.27
N CYS A 72 45.70 19.90 3.97
CA CYS A 72 45.99 21.26 3.52
C CYS A 72 47.30 21.34 2.72
N PHE A 73 47.23 21.95 1.54
CA PHE A 73 48.39 22.25 0.71
C PHE A 73 48.56 23.75 0.53
N HIS A 74 49.79 24.24 0.67
CA HIS A 74 50.15 25.61 0.33
C HIS A 74 50.11 25.80 -1.18
N TYR A 75 49.38 26.81 -1.68
CA TYR A 75 49.19 27.09 -3.09
C TYR A 75 49.34 28.58 -3.38
N ILE A 76 50.50 29.01 -3.89
CA ILE A 76 50.83 30.37 -4.38
C ILE A 76 50.26 31.48 -3.46
N GLY A 77 50.64 31.48 -2.18
CA GLY A 77 50.19 32.50 -1.22
C GLY A 77 48.73 32.34 -0.73
N LYS A 78 48.06 31.26 -1.11
CA LYS A 78 46.76 30.78 -0.59
C LYS A 78 46.91 29.31 -0.12
N TYR A 79 45.84 28.69 0.35
CA TYR A 79 45.79 27.25 0.61
C TYR A 79 44.81 26.56 -0.33
N LYS A 80 45.00 25.26 -0.53
CA LYS A 80 44.05 24.34 -1.18
C LYS A 80 43.83 23.15 -0.24
N CYS A 81 42.58 22.82 0.01
CA CYS A 81 42.22 21.61 0.75
C CYS A 81 41.97 20.45 -0.21
N GLU A 82 42.55 19.30 0.09
CA GLU A 82 42.16 18.02 -0.51
C GLU A 82 41.18 17.33 0.42
N CYS A 83 39.94 17.20 -0.03
CA CYS A 83 38.85 16.70 0.80
C CYS A 83 38.76 15.17 0.75
N PRO A 84 38.55 14.51 1.90
CA PRO A 84 38.29 13.08 1.94
C PRO A 84 36.95 12.76 1.28
N GLN A 85 36.76 11.48 0.93
CA GLN A 85 35.54 11.02 0.27
C GLN A 85 34.30 11.37 1.10
N GLY A 86 33.31 12.00 0.45
CA GLY A 86 32.06 12.44 1.10
C GLY A 86 32.04 13.90 1.55
N PHE A 87 33.13 14.64 1.36
CA PHE A 87 33.19 16.07 1.65
C PHE A 87 33.65 16.87 0.42
N THR A 88 33.14 18.09 0.30
CA THR A 88 33.45 19.04 -0.76
C THR A 88 33.47 20.46 -0.20
N GLY A 89 33.69 21.45 -1.06
CA GLY A 89 33.84 22.84 -0.67
C GLY A 89 35.30 23.23 -0.43
N ARG A 90 35.55 24.55 -0.35
CA ARG A 90 36.89 25.10 -0.24
C ARG A 90 37.62 24.67 1.04
N HIS A 91 36.86 24.37 2.09
CA HIS A 91 37.34 23.96 3.40
C HIS A 91 36.97 22.53 3.74
N CYS A 92 36.45 21.73 2.80
CA CYS A 92 35.89 20.40 3.07
C CYS A 92 34.77 20.42 4.13
N ASP A 93 34.07 21.56 4.20
CA ASP A 93 33.00 21.89 5.14
C ASP A 93 31.63 21.45 4.63
N THR A 94 31.49 21.18 3.33
CA THR A 94 30.23 20.76 2.72
C THR A 94 30.19 19.23 2.62
N VAL A 95 29.19 18.59 3.23
CA VAL A 95 28.95 17.16 3.03
C VAL A 95 28.38 16.94 1.64
N VAL A 96 28.93 15.98 0.89
CA VAL A 96 28.37 15.56 -0.39
C VAL A 96 27.08 14.80 -0.12
N ASP A 97 25.94 15.45 -0.39
CA ASP A 97 24.64 14.79 -0.35
C ASP A 97 24.38 14.07 -1.67
N GLY A 98 24.53 12.74 -1.67
CA GLY A 98 24.23 11.89 -2.81
C GLY A 98 22.75 11.93 -3.23
N CYS A 99 21.86 12.44 -2.38
CA CYS A 99 20.43 12.55 -2.65
C CYS A 99 20.00 13.89 -3.27
N ARG A 100 20.92 14.85 -3.44
CA ARG A 100 20.60 16.21 -3.92
C ARG A 100 19.88 16.25 -5.28
N LEU A 101 20.11 15.26 -6.14
CA LEU A 101 19.51 15.16 -7.48
C LEU A 101 18.34 14.16 -7.54
N ASP A 102 17.79 13.76 -6.39
CA ASP A 102 16.70 12.79 -6.27
C ASP A 102 16.90 11.52 -7.13
N PRO A 103 18.03 10.80 -7.00
CA PRO A 103 18.38 9.70 -7.88
C PRO A 103 17.44 8.50 -7.80
N CYS A 104 16.60 8.40 -6.76
CA CYS A 104 15.59 7.36 -6.58
C CYS A 104 14.21 7.75 -7.13
N GLY A 105 14.04 9.02 -7.54
CA GLY A 105 12.76 9.61 -7.95
C GLY A 105 11.66 9.49 -6.88
N SER A 106 10.40 9.60 -7.31
CA SER A 106 9.22 9.45 -6.44
C SER A 106 8.94 8.00 -6.02
N ARG A 107 9.65 7.03 -6.59
CA ARG A 107 9.44 5.58 -6.49
C ARG A 107 10.30 4.92 -5.42
N GLY A 108 11.16 5.67 -4.73
CA GLY A 108 11.99 5.17 -3.64
C GLY A 108 12.28 6.24 -2.60
N PHE A 109 12.93 5.80 -1.52
CA PHE A 109 13.48 6.67 -0.49
C PHE A 109 15.00 6.73 -0.67
N CYS A 110 15.55 7.94 -0.76
CA CYS A 110 16.98 8.14 -0.90
C CYS A 110 17.65 8.30 0.47
N ARG A 111 18.79 7.65 0.65
CA ARG A 111 19.67 7.85 1.80
C ARG A 111 21.09 8.10 1.32
N SER A 112 21.69 9.22 1.73
CA SER A 112 23.11 9.50 1.47
C SER A 112 23.98 8.58 2.33
N VAL A 113 24.99 7.96 1.72
CA VAL A 113 25.93 7.03 2.37
C VAL A 113 27.34 7.33 1.87
N ASN A 114 28.21 7.85 2.75
CA ASN A 114 29.64 8.14 2.46
C ASN A 114 29.88 8.94 1.16
N GLY A 115 29.10 9.98 0.89
CA GLY A 115 29.18 10.76 -0.35
C GLY A 115 28.57 10.12 -1.59
N SER A 116 27.98 8.93 -1.43
CA SER A 116 27.15 8.24 -2.43
C SER A 116 25.69 8.24 -1.96
N TYR A 117 24.82 7.52 -2.66
CA TYR A 117 23.43 7.32 -2.27
C TYR A 117 23.03 5.84 -2.34
N SER A 118 22.04 5.49 -1.55
CA SER A 118 21.36 4.21 -1.56
C SER A 118 19.85 4.46 -1.66
N CYS A 119 19.20 3.78 -2.61
CA CYS A 119 17.75 3.84 -2.77
C CYS A 119 17.09 2.62 -2.11
N THR A 120 16.07 2.88 -1.30
CA THR A 120 15.14 1.84 -0.84
C THR A 120 13.85 1.99 -1.64
N CYS A 121 13.53 1.02 -2.49
CA CYS A 121 12.39 1.13 -3.39
C CYS A 121 11.06 0.94 -2.66
N LYS A 122 10.05 1.70 -3.09
CA LYS A 122 8.67 1.48 -2.65
C LYS A 122 8.14 0.18 -3.26
N VAL A 123 7.11 -0.38 -2.62
CA VAL A 123 6.40 -1.58 -3.10
C VAL A 123 6.01 -1.41 -4.57
N GLY A 124 6.28 -2.43 -5.38
CA GLY A 124 6.02 -2.43 -6.82
C GLY A 124 7.20 -1.98 -7.69
N TYR A 125 8.34 -1.56 -7.11
CA TYR A 125 9.49 -1.07 -7.87
C TYR A 125 10.80 -1.74 -7.44
N SER A 126 11.77 -1.80 -8.34
CA SER A 126 13.06 -2.42 -8.10
C SER A 126 14.23 -1.73 -8.80
N GLY A 127 15.44 -2.11 -8.37
CA GLY A 127 16.70 -1.70 -8.96
C GLY A 127 17.33 -0.46 -8.32
N LYS A 128 18.56 -0.13 -8.73
CA LYS A 128 19.40 0.89 -8.07
C LYS A 128 18.76 2.28 -7.95
N HIS A 129 17.88 2.65 -8.90
CA HIS A 129 17.16 3.93 -8.94
C HIS A 129 15.64 3.78 -8.82
N CYS A 130 15.15 2.58 -8.47
CA CYS A 130 13.72 2.29 -8.40
C CYS A 130 12.95 2.60 -9.70
N ALA A 131 13.65 2.55 -10.83
CA ALA A 131 13.09 2.90 -12.13
C ALA A 131 12.27 1.76 -12.75
N LYS A 132 12.56 0.51 -12.36
CA LYS A 132 11.93 -0.68 -12.94
C LYS A 132 10.72 -1.08 -12.12
N GLU A 133 9.64 -1.45 -12.81
CA GLU A 133 8.44 -1.98 -12.19
C GLU A 133 8.59 -3.48 -11.92
N LEU A 134 8.19 -3.89 -10.72
CA LEU A 134 8.22 -5.26 -10.26
C LEU A 134 6.81 -5.85 -10.32
N VAL A 135 6.59 -6.71 -11.32
CA VAL A 135 5.26 -7.22 -11.66
C VAL A 135 4.80 -8.30 -10.66
N PRO A 136 3.58 -8.20 -10.11
CA PRO A 136 3.02 -9.19 -9.20
C PRO A 136 2.61 -10.49 -9.92
N PRO A 137 2.53 -11.62 -9.20
CA PRO A 137 1.91 -12.83 -9.74
C PRO A 137 0.43 -12.59 -10.03
N THR A 138 -0.13 -13.35 -10.96
CA THR A 138 -1.54 -13.25 -11.36
C THR A 138 -2.29 -14.55 -11.08
N ALA A 139 -3.62 -14.54 -11.22
CA ALA A 139 -4.48 -15.73 -11.08
C ALA A 139 -4.25 -16.53 -9.78
N LEU A 140 -3.99 -15.83 -8.67
CA LEU A 140 -3.91 -16.45 -7.35
C LEU A 140 -5.25 -17.11 -7.01
N LYS A 141 -5.21 -18.40 -6.66
CA LYS A 141 -6.39 -19.19 -6.30
C LYS A 141 -6.09 -20.22 -5.21
N VAL A 142 -7.12 -20.56 -4.45
CA VAL A 142 -7.11 -21.69 -3.51
C VAL A 142 -7.30 -22.99 -4.30
N VAL A 143 -6.43 -23.96 -4.08
CA VAL A 143 -6.53 -25.31 -4.64
C VAL A 143 -7.28 -26.21 -3.67
N ASN A 144 -6.86 -26.21 -2.41
CA ASN A 144 -7.51 -26.96 -1.34
C ASN A 144 -7.40 -26.19 -0.02
N ALA A 145 -8.40 -26.32 0.85
CA ALA A 145 -8.40 -25.77 2.19
C ALA A 145 -8.82 -26.88 3.17
N GLU A 146 -7.95 -27.18 4.12
CA GLU A 146 -8.16 -28.16 5.17
C GLU A 146 -8.24 -27.49 6.55
N GLU A 147 -8.30 -28.28 7.61
CA GLU A 147 -8.39 -27.80 8.98
C GLU A 147 -7.17 -26.95 9.39
N ARG A 148 -5.96 -27.40 9.02
CA ARG A 148 -4.68 -26.77 9.46
C ARG A 148 -3.72 -26.46 8.33
N GLU A 149 -4.17 -26.66 7.09
CA GLU A 149 -3.38 -26.39 5.89
C GLU A 149 -4.22 -25.82 4.77
N ILE A 150 -3.61 -24.98 3.94
CA ILE A 150 -4.23 -24.40 2.75
C ILE A 150 -3.22 -24.48 1.61
N GLU A 151 -3.64 -25.08 0.50
CA GLU A 151 -2.86 -25.14 -0.73
C GLU A 151 -3.32 -24.04 -1.69
N ILE A 152 -2.36 -23.25 -2.18
CA ILE A 152 -2.59 -22.16 -3.12
C ILE A 152 -1.77 -22.34 -4.39
N SER A 153 -2.24 -21.75 -5.48
CA SER A 153 -1.51 -21.67 -6.76
C SER A 153 -1.68 -20.30 -7.42
N TRP A 154 -0.71 -19.91 -8.23
CA TRP A 154 -0.70 -18.64 -8.97
C TRP A 154 -0.02 -18.79 -10.33
N HIS A 155 -0.13 -17.78 -11.19
CA HIS A 155 0.64 -17.67 -12.42
C HIS A 155 1.84 -16.73 -12.20
N PRO A 156 3.07 -17.18 -12.45
CA PRO A 156 4.25 -16.32 -12.47
C PRO A 156 4.08 -15.15 -13.47
N PRO A 157 4.65 -13.97 -13.18
CA PRO A 157 4.68 -12.88 -14.15
C PRO A 157 5.49 -13.30 -15.39
N GLU A 158 4.97 -13.00 -16.58
CA GLU A 158 5.64 -13.28 -17.85
C GLU A 158 6.98 -12.52 -17.92
N THR A 159 8.06 -13.20 -18.28
CA THR A 159 9.39 -12.59 -18.47
C THR A 159 9.50 -11.99 -19.87
N GLY A 160 8.95 -10.80 -20.07
CA GLY A 160 9.15 -10.01 -21.28
C GLY A 160 10.56 -9.42 -21.37
N THR A 161 10.98 -9.06 -22.58
CA THR A 161 12.24 -8.35 -22.85
C THR A 161 12.24 -7.00 -22.15
N GLY A 162 12.88 -6.91 -20.98
CA GLY A 162 12.95 -5.70 -20.16
C GLY A 162 12.60 -5.90 -18.68
N GLN A 163 11.95 -7.01 -18.32
CA GLN A 163 11.64 -7.33 -16.92
C GLN A 163 12.86 -7.97 -16.21
N GLN A 164 13.14 -7.50 -14.99
CA GLN A 164 14.18 -8.08 -14.16
C GLN A 164 13.80 -9.49 -13.73
N PRO A 165 14.73 -10.45 -13.76
CA PRO A 165 14.46 -11.80 -13.27
C PRO A 165 14.23 -11.75 -11.75
N ILE A 166 13.03 -12.15 -11.33
CA ILE A 166 12.70 -12.33 -9.91
C ILE A 166 13.50 -13.49 -9.32
N ASP A 167 13.75 -13.44 -8.02
CA ASP A 167 14.45 -14.50 -7.29
C ASP A 167 13.46 -15.54 -6.73
N GLY A 168 12.19 -15.16 -6.58
CA GLY A 168 11.12 -16.03 -6.12
C GLY A 168 9.89 -15.23 -5.70
N PHE A 169 9.09 -15.84 -4.83
CA PHE A 169 7.86 -15.29 -4.30
C PHE A 169 7.90 -15.29 -2.77
N ALA A 170 7.36 -14.25 -2.15
CA ALA A 170 7.05 -14.25 -0.72
C ALA A 170 5.56 -14.53 -0.56
N VAL A 171 5.22 -15.58 0.18
CA VAL A 171 3.85 -15.96 0.50
C VAL A 171 3.60 -15.61 1.96
N THR A 172 2.81 -14.58 2.20
CA THR A 172 2.41 -14.17 3.55
C THR A 172 0.99 -14.64 3.84
N HIS A 173 0.76 -15.21 5.02
CA HIS A 173 -0.59 -15.45 5.52
C HIS A 173 -0.77 -14.76 6.87
N THR A 174 -1.89 -14.07 7.02
CA THR A 174 -2.28 -13.38 8.24
C THR A 174 -3.67 -13.81 8.66
N SER A 175 -3.86 -14.19 9.92
CA SER A 175 -5.20 -14.38 10.47
C SER A 175 -5.94 -13.03 10.52
N TYR A 176 -7.26 -13.05 10.35
CA TYR A 176 -8.04 -11.81 10.27
C TYR A 176 -8.01 -10.97 11.57
N ASP A 177 -7.85 -11.62 12.72
CA ASP A 177 -7.62 -10.95 14.01
C ASP A 177 -6.20 -10.39 14.16
N GLY A 178 -5.33 -10.56 13.15
CA GLY A 178 -3.94 -10.11 13.16
C GLY A 178 -3.02 -10.90 14.10
N ALA A 179 -3.54 -11.87 14.85
CA ALA A 179 -2.80 -12.59 15.87
C ALA A 179 -1.67 -13.46 15.31
N VAL A 180 -1.83 -13.97 14.08
CA VAL A 180 -0.85 -14.82 13.41
C VAL A 180 -0.46 -14.18 12.09
N ARG A 181 0.84 -13.91 11.90
CA ARG A 181 1.43 -13.49 10.62
C ARG A 181 2.69 -14.31 10.35
N ARG A 182 2.75 -14.99 9.22
CA ARG A 182 3.94 -15.73 8.78
C ARG A 182 4.17 -15.53 7.29
N THR A 183 5.44 -15.52 6.90
CA THR A 183 5.87 -15.33 5.51
C THR A 183 6.86 -16.42 5.12
N ASP A 184 6.57 -17.11 4.03
CA ASP A 184 7.41 -18.16 3.47
C ASP A 184 8.01 -17.68 2.14
N PHE A 185 9.25 -18.05 1.85
CA PHE A 185 9.87 -17.79 0.55
C PHE A 185 9.76 -19.02 -0.36
N VAL A 186 9.28 -18.81 -1.58
CA VAL A 186 9.07 -19.83 -2.61
C VAL A 186 9.96 -19.52 -3.80
N ASN A 187 10.70 -20.52 -4.29
CA ASN A 187 11.59 -20.34 -5.44
C ASN A 187 10.79 -19.98 -6.71
N LYS A 188 11.37 -19.18 -7.61
CA LYS A 188 10.77 -18.77 -8.90
C LYS A 188 10.31 -19.94 -9.79
N SER A 189 10.86 -21.15 -9.61
CA SER A 189 10.44 -22.35 -10.36
C SER A 189 9.12 -22.95 -9.88
N ARG A 190 8.57 -22.49 -8.74
CA ARG A 190 7.33 -22.99 -8.16
C ARG A 190 6.25 -21.94 -8.22
N SER A 191 5.05 -22.37 -8.59
CA SER A 191 3.84 -21.55 -8.70
C SER A 191 2.71 -22.04 -7.78
N ARG A 192 3.08 -22.82 -6.76
CA ARG A 192 2.19 -23.49 -5.82
C ARG A 192 2.87 -23.62 -4.47
N HIS A 193 2.11 -23.48 -3.38
CA HIS A 193 2.61 -23.57 -2.01
C HIS A 193 1.54 -24.08 -1.05
N VAL A 194 1.97 -24.84 -0.03
CA VAL A 194 1.11 -25.34 1.04
C VAL A 194 1.44 -24.60 2.33
N LEU A 195 0.49 -23.83 2.81
CA LEU A 195 0.52 -23.16 4.11
C LEU A 195 0.19 -24.19 5.18
N ARG A 196 0.99 -24.28 6.24
CA ARG A 196 0.82 -25.25 7.33
C ARG A 196 0.74 -24.56 8.68
N LEU A 197 0.34 -25.32 9.71
CA LEU A 197 0.23 -24.85 11.10
C LEU A 197 -0.82 -23.74 11.26
N LEU A 198 -1.89 -23.81 10.46
CA LEU A 198 -3.02 -22.92 10.57
C LEU A 198 -3.95 -23.38 11.69
N SER A 199 -4.73 -22.45 12.22
CA SER A 199 -5.82 -22.76 13.15
C SER A 199 -7.09 -23.09 12.37
N SER A 200 -7.85 -24.05 12.86
CA SER A 200 -9.12 -24.46 12.28
C SER A 200 -10.20 -23.38 12.41
N GLY A 201 -11.11 -23.33 11.44
CA GLY A 201 -12.20 -22.35 11.41
C GLY A 201 -11.70 -20.90 11.54
N ARG A 202 -10.68 -20.50 10.79
CA ARG A 202 -10.18 -19.13 10.81
C ARG A 202 -10.07 -18.55 9.41
N LEU A 203 -10.38 -17.26 9.31
CA LEU A 203 -10.20 -16.49 8.09
C LEU A 203 -8.76 -16.03 8.00
N TYR A 204 -8.12 -16.36 6.88
CA TYR A 204 -6.76 -15.94 6.56
C TYR A 204 -6.77 -15.02 5.33
N ASN A 205 -6.03 -13.92 5.42
CA ASN A 205 -5.60 -13.13 4.28
C ASN A 205 -4.26 -13.66 3.80
N ILE A 206 -4.24 -14.20 2.59
CA ILE A 206 -3.06 -14.74 1.94
C ILE A 206 -2.64 -13.75 0.86
N SER A 207 -1.37 -13.34 0.89
CA SER A 207 -0.78 -12.42 -0.07
C SER A 207 0.49 -13.01 -0.66
N VAL A 208 0.59 -13.01 -1.99
CA VAL A 208 1.78 -13.46 -2.71
C VAL A 208 2.43 -12.27 -3.42
N PHE A 209 3.72 -12.09 -3.16
CA PHE A 209 4.54 -11.02 -3.72
C PHE A 209 5.62 -11.63 -4.61
N SER A 210 5.93 -11.00 -5.75
CA SER A 210 7.17 -11.25 -6.48
C SER A 210 8.33 -10.60 -5.72
N VAL A 211 9.45 -11.29 -5.59
CA VAL A 211 10.60 -10.84 -4.79
C VAL A 211 11.85 -10.73 -5.64
N LYS A 212 12.53 -9.59 -5.54
CA LYS A 212 13.91 -9.41 -6.00
C LYS A 212 14.81 -9.26 -4.78
N ARG A 213 15.77 -10.18 -4.62
CA ARG A 213 16.73 -10.13 -3.52
C ARG A 213 17.83 -9.12 -3.82
N ASN A 214 18.08 -8.23 -2.87
CA ASN A 214 19.28 -7.38 -2.86
C ASN A 214 20.05 -7.59 -1.55
N ALA A 215 21.29 -7.11 -1.48
CA ALA A 215 22.17 -7.33 -0.33
C ALA A 215 21.62 -6.76 1.00
N ASN A 216 20.88 -5.64 0.93
CA ASN A 216 20.45 -4.90 2.12
C ASN A 216 18.92 -4.95 2.36
N HIS A 217 18.13 -4.95 1.29
CA HIS A 217 16.67 -4.98 1.36
C HIS A 217 16.10 -5.67 0.12
N ASN A 218 15.09 -6.52 0.30
CA ASN A 218 14.45 -7.20 -0.81
C ASN A 218 13.35 -6.30 -1.39
N ASP A 219 13.38 -6.08 -2.70
CA ASP A 219 12.31 -5.37 -3.39
C ASP A 219 11.13 -6.34 -3.60
N ILE A 220 9.92 -5.86 -3.32
CA ILE A 220 8.69 -6.66 -3.44
C ILE A 220 7.68 -5.97 -4.36
N SER A 221 6.93 -6.77 -5.14
CA SER A 221 5.84 -6.26 -5.96
C SER A 221 4.65 -5.80 -5.10
N ASN A 222 3.61 -5.24 -5.72
CA ASN A 222 2.29 -5.23 -5.08
C ASN A 222 1.82 -6.68 -4.80
N PRO A 223 0.98 -6.93 -3.78
CA PRO A 223 0.50 -8.28 -3.52
C PRO A 223 -0.61 -8.70 -4.49
N ALA A 224 -0.62 -9.98 -4.85
CA ALA A 224 -1.86 -10.68 -5.17
C ALA A 224 -2.43 -11.24 -3.88
N SER A 225 -3.65 -10.87 -3.50
CA SER A 225 -4.25 -11.26 -2.22
C SER A 225 -5.60 -11.94 -2.37
N LEU A 226 -5.89 -12.89 -1.49
CA LEU A 226 -7.20 -13.52 -1.34
C LEU A 226 -7.52 -13.80 0.13
N LEU A 227 -8.81 -14.02 0.39
CA LEU A 227 -9.33 -14.42 1.70
C LEU A 227 -9.85 -15.85 1.63
N VAL A 228 -9.51 -16.67 2.62
CA VAL A 228 -9.92 -18.07 2.68
C VAL A 228 -10.10 -18.53 4.12
N TRP A 229 -11.13 -19.35 4.34
CA TRP A 229 -11.35 -20.04 5.60
C TRP A 229 -10.61 -21.37 5.63
N THR A 230 -9.95 -21.68 6.74
CA THR A 230 -9.64 -23.09 7.05
C THR A 230 -10.92 -23.83 7.37
N LYS A 231 -10.96 -25.14 7.10
CA LYS A 231 -12.11 -25.96 7.48
C LYS A 231 -12.31 -25.87 9.00
N PRO A 232 -13.57 -25.76 9.47
CA PRO A 232 -13.86 -25.86 10.89
C PRO A 232 -13.37 -27.19 11.46
N GLY A 233 -12.90 -27.16 12.70
CA GLY A 233 -12.49 -28.39 13.39
C GLY A 233 -13.67 -29.33 13.61
N PRO A 234 -13.40 -30.59 14.00
CA PRO A 234 -14.46 -31.56 14.30
C PRO A 234 -15.35 -31.05 15.43
N ILE A 235 -16.61 -31.44 15.37
CA ILE A 235 -17.60 -31.12 16.39
C ILE A 235 -17.22 -31.80 17.70
N ALA A 236 -17.33 -31.08 18.81
CA ALA A 236 -17.04 -31.58 20.15
C ALA A 236 -18.32 -32.02 20.86
N ASN A 237 -18.20 -32.91 21.85
CA ASN A 237 -19.30 -33.35 22.71
C ASN A 237 -20.51 -33.93 21.95
N LEU A 238 -20.24 -34.68 20.89
CA LEU A 238 -21.31 -35.41 20.19
C LEU A 238 -21.89 -36.48 21.12
N SER A 239 -23.17 -36.37 21.44
CA SER A 239 -23.90 -37.34 22.23
C SER A 239 -25.23 -37.69 21.57
N VAL A 240 -25.65 -38.94 21.77
CA VAL A 240 -26.96 -39.43 21.37
C VAL A 240 -27.72 -39.77 22.65
N ALA A 241 -28.91 -39.20 22.82
CA ALA A 241 -29.78 -39.39 23.97
C ALA A 241 -31.21 -39.69 23.50
N ASN A 242 -32.07 -40.13 24.42
CA ASN A 242 -33.50 -40.35 24.20
C ASN A 242 -33.81 -41.22 22.95
N VAL A 243 -33.14 -42.38 22.87
CA VAL A 243 -33.37 -43.36 21.80
C VAL A 243 -34.69 -44.08 22.05
N THR A 244 -35.62 -43.91 21.12
CA THR A 244 -36.89 -44.65 21.06
C THR A 244 -36.92 -45.56 19.83
N ALA A 245 -38.01 -46.29 19.63
CA ALA A 245 -38.21 -47.10 18.43
C ALA A 245 -38.24 -46.27 17.12
N SER A 246 -38.51 -44.95 17.20
CA SER A 246 -38.70 -44.09 16.02
C SER A 246 -37.95 -42.76 16.07
N SER A 247 -37.26 -42.44 17.16
CA SER A 247 -36.58 -41.15 17.34
C SER A 247 -35.27 -41.29 18.09
N ILE A 248 -34.33 -40.42 17.77
CA ILE A 248 -33.10 -40.20 18.54
C ILE A 248 -32.90 -38.71 18.74
N THR A 249 -32.37 -38.29 19.88
CA THR A 249 -31.90 -36.93 20.11
C THR A 249 -30.38 -36.90 19.95
N ILE A 250 -29.88 -36.01 19.09
CA ILE A 250 -28.44 -35.83 18.87
C ILE A 250 -28.07 -34.44 19.39
N ALA A 251 -27.11 -34.37 20.32
CA ALA A 251 -26.58 -33.14 20.85
C ALA A 251 -25.09 -33.01 20.54
N TRP A 252 -24.62 -31.78 20.36
CA TRP A 252 -23.22 -31.50 20.06
C TRP A 252 -22.83 -30.06 20.41
N SER A 253 -21.53 -29.76 20.36
CA SER A 253 -20.98 -28.41 20.59
C SER A 253 -19.97 -28.03 19.50
N LEU A 254 -20.05 -26.78 19.04
CA LEU A 254 -19.07 -26.24 18.10
C LEU A 254 -17.86 -25.70 18.89
N PRO A 255 -16.62 -26.10 18.55
CA PRO A 255 -15.44 -25.67 19.29
C PRO A 255 -15.19 -24.16 19.08
N ASN A 256 -15.44 -23.37 20.13
CA ASN A 256 -15.04 -21.95 20.34
C ASN A 256 -14.78 -21.13 19.05
N LEU A 257 -15.78 -21.11 18.16
CA LEU A 257 -15.74 -20.36 16.92
C LEU A 257 -15.97 -18.88 17.26
N LYS A 258 -14.90 -18.09 17.26
CA LYS A 258 -14.99 -16.63 17.53
C LYS A 258 -15.66 -15.84 16.39
N GLN A 259 -16.02 -16.48 15.27
CA GLN A 259 -16.59 -15.85 14.08
C GLN A 259 -17.71 -16.74 13.49
N PRO A 260 -18.69 -16.18 12.76
CA PRO A 260 -19.78 -16.94 12.14
C PRO A 260 -19.25 -17.70 10.92
N ILE A 261 -18.62 -18.84 11.17
CA ILE A 261 -17.95 -19.67 10.15
C ILE A 261 -18.89 -20.74 9.59
N VAL A 262 -19.87 -21.16 10.40
CA VAL A 262 -20.76 -22.28 10.09
C VAL A 262 -22.12 -21.74 9.69
N ASP A 263 -22.39 -21.75 8.39
CA ASP A 263 -23.67 -21.36 7.81
C ASP A 263 -24.70 -22.49 7.92
N ARG A 264 -24.27 -23.74 7.69
CA ARG A 264 -25.14 -24.93 7.73
C ARG A 264 -24.41 -26.16 8.26
N ILE A 265 -25.11 -26.97 9.06
CA ILE A 265 -24.65 -28.28 9.53
C ILE A 265 -25.52 -29.35 8.87
N HIS A 266 -24.89 -30.26 8.12
CA HIS A 266 -25.59 -31.41 7.55
C HIS A 266 -25.43 -32.63 8.45
N LEU A 267 -26.55 -33.15 8.94
CA LEU A 267 -26.64 -34.42 9.64
C LEU A 267 -27.06 -35.50 8.64
N LEU A 268 -26.21 -36.50 8.43
CA LEU A 268 -26.53 -37.67 7.61
C LEU A 268 -26.64 -38.89 8.52
N LEU A 269 -27.84 -39.46 8.63
CA LEU A 269 -28.09 -40.71 9.32
C LEU A 269 -28.21 -41.83 8.28
N ARG A 270 -27.21 -42.72 8.20
CA ARG A 270 -27.25 -43.89 7.32
C ARG A 270 -27.55 -45.14 8.14
N GLN A 271 -28.55 -45.90 7.72
CA GLN A 271 -28.78 -47.24 8.27
C GLN A 271 -27.68 -48.17 7.75
N CYS A 272 -26.97 -48.81 8.67
CA CYS A 272 -25.97 -49.82 8.31
C CYS A 272 -26.74 -51.07 7.86
N CYS A 273 -26.78 -51.34 6.56
CA CYS A 273 -27.15 -52.67 6.09
C CYS A 273 -25.85 -53.47 5.89
N ALA A 274 -25.77 -54.59 6.59
CA ALA A 274 -24.62 -55.49 6.63
C ALA A 274 -24.07 -55.82 5.23
N GLN A 275 -22.84 -55.38 4.94
CA GLN A 275 -22.08 -55.85 3.76
C GLN A 275 -21.04 -56.92 4.10
N LEU A 276 -21.08 -57.49 5.30
CA LEU A 276 -20.28 -58.66 5.66
C LEU A 276 -21.18 -59.68 6.35
N ALA A 277 -21.39 -60.82 5.67
CA ALA A 277 -21.95 -62.09 6.11
C ALA A 277 -23.16 -62.01 7.09
N ALA A 278 -24.33 -62.37 6.56
CA ALA A 278 -25.63 -62.42 7.22
C ALA A 278 -25.78 -63.45 8.37
N ALA A 279 -24.75 -63.69 9.20
CA ALA A 279 -24.80 -64.70 10.27
C ALA A 279 -24.70 -64.15 11.69
N PHE A 280 -24.35 -62.87 11.91
CA PHE A 280 -24.11 -62.34 13.28
C PHE A 280 -24.60 -60.90 13.53
N CYS A 281 -25.70 -60.48 12.92
CA CYS A 281 -26.45 -59.31 13.41
C CYS A 281 -27.70 -59.77 14.16
N PRO A 282 -27.78 -59.67 15.49
CA PRO A 282 -29.01 -59.95 16.22
C PRO A 282 -30.10 -58.95 15.76
N GLN A 283 -31.24 -59.51 15.36
CA GLN A 283 -32.44 -58.85 14.80
C GLN A 283 -33.17 -57.91 15.78
N VAL A 284 -32.46 -57.03 16.49
CA VAL A 284 -33.09 -56.16 17.50
C VAL A 284 -32.66 -54.69 17.41
N TYR A 285 -31.55 -54.35 16.73
CA TYR A 285 -31.11 -52.96 16.63
C TYR A 285 -30.60 -52.60 15.24
N SER A 286 -31.18 -51.55 14.64
CA SER A 286 -30.63 -50.90 13.45
C SER A 286 -29.44 -50.05 13.88
N GLN A 287 -28.23 -50.40 13.46
CA GLN A 287 -27.05 -49.56 13.68
C GLN A 287 -27.07 -48.41 12.67
N PHE A 288 -26.91 -47.18 13.13
CA PHE A 288 -26.85 -45.99 12.25
C PHE A 288 -25.46 -45.36 12.31
N THR A 289 -24.94 -44.92 11.18
CA THR A 289 -23.76 -44.05 11.11
C THR A 289 -24.21 -42.61 10.96
N LEU A 290 -23.77 -41.75 11.87
CA LEU A 290 -24.01 -40.31 11.82
C LEU A 290 -22.77 -39.61 11.26
N GLN A 291 -22.92 -38.96 10.10
CA GLN A 291 -21.89 -38.12 9.53
C GLN A 291 -22.33 -36.66 9.63
N ILE A 292 -21.50 -35.82 10.27
CA ILE A 292 -21.75 -34.39 10.37
C ILE A 292 -20.77 -33.63 9.49
N ILE A 293 -21.28 -32.88 8.52
CA ILE A 293 -20.47 -32.11 7.57
C ILE A 293 -20.69 -30.63 7.87
N ILE A 294 -19.59 -29.94 8.20
CA ILE A 294 -19.57 -28.48 8.35
C ILE A 294 -19.01 -27.89 7.07
N ILE A 295 -19.78 -27.04 6.40
CA ILE A 295 -19.34 -26.34 5.20
C ILE A 295 -19.27 -24.85 5.50
N PRO A 296 -18.07 -24.23 5.44
CA PRO A 296 -17.97 -22.78 5.56
C PRO A 296 -18.67 -22.12 4.37
N GLY A 297 -19.54 -21.14 4.64
CA GLY A 297 -20.26 -20.41 3.61
C GLY A 297 -19.35 -19.46 2.82
N PRO A 298 -19.76 -19.04 1.60
CA PRO A 298 -19.01 -18.06 0.83
C PRO A 298 -19.02 -16.70 1.55
N LEU A 299 -17.92 -15.95 1.43
CA LEU A 299 -17.84 -14.60 1.98
C LEU A 299 -18.75 -13.62 1.22
N PRO A 300 -19.37 -12.64 1.92
CA PRO A 300 -20.17 -11.61 1.26
C PRO A 300 -19.30 -10.72 0.36
N ALA A 301 -19.91 -10.19 -0.71
CA ALA A 301 -19.28 -9.18 -1.56
C ALA A 301 -18.92 -7.92 -0.75
N GLN A 302 -17.91 -7.17 -1.17
CA GLN A 302 -17.51 -5.92 -0.50
C GLN A 302 -17.82 -4.72 -1.39
N ASN A 303 -17.95 -3.52 -0.80
CA ASN A 303 -18.13 -2.27 -1.53
C ASN A 303 -19.25 -2.29 -2.59
N LEU A 304 -20.43 -2.80 -2.24
CA LEU A 304 -21.59 -2.72 -3.11
C LEU A 304 -22.02 -1.25 -3.23
N VAL A 305 -21.97 -0.71 -4.45
CA VAL A 305 -22.25 0.68 -4.77
C VAL A 305 -23.12 0.82 -6.02
N LEU A 306 -23.74 1.98 -6.13
CA LEU A 306 -24.53 2.37 -7.29
C LEU A 306 -23.66 3.19 -8.25
N ALA A 307 -23.32 2.60 -9.39
CA ALA A 307 -22.48 3.21 -10.43
C ALA A 307 -23.25 4.12 -11.39
N GLY A 308 -24.58 4.02 -11.44
CA GLY A 308 -25.43 4.90 -12.26
C GLY A 308 -26.90 4.51 -12.19
N VAL A 309 -27.82 5.46 -12.38
CA VAL A 309 -29.27 5.24 -12.32
C VAL A 309 -29.97 6.02 -13.41
N ALA A 310 -30.90 5.37 -14.09
CA ALA A 310 -31.83 5.98 -15.04
C ALA A 310 -33.29 5.82 -14.53
N SER A 311 -34.25 6.20 -15.36
CA SER A 311 -35.67 6.03 -15.05
C SER A 311 -36.13 4.56 -15.06
N THR A 312 -35.46 3.69 -15.83
CA THR A 312 -35.84 2.27 -15.97
C THR A 312 -34.69 1.28 -15.76
N THR A 313 -33.48 1.77 -15.47
CA THR A 313 -32.29 0.93 -15.30
C THR A 313 -31.39 1.42 -14.16
N ALA A 314 -30.58 0.51 -13.59
CA ALA A 314 -29.60 0.85 -12.56
C ALA A 314 -28.31 0.02 -12.67
N LYS A 315 -27.19 0.75 -12.76
CA LYS A 315 -25.77 0.38 -12.58
C LYS A 315 -25.41 -0.07 -11.17
N ILE A 316 -25.30 -1.37 -10.82
CA ILE A 316 -24.68 -1.77 -9.54
C ILE A 316 -23.25 -2.30 -9.75
N GLN A 317 -22.36 -2.04 -8.81
CA GLN A 317 -20.95 -2.44 -8.86
C GLN A 317 -20.49 -2.88 -7.47
N TRP A 318 -19.61 -3.88 -7.38
CA TRP A 318 -19.05 -4.38 -6.14
C TRP A 318 -17.58 -4.76 -6.27
N SER A 319 -16.89 -4.78 -5.14
CA SER A 319 -15.54 -5.34 -5.01
C SER A 319 -15.63 -6.80 -4.55
N TYR A 320 -14.75 -7.62 -5.10
CA TYR A 320 -14.57 -8.99 -4.67
C TYR A 320 -13.07 -9.30 -4.68
N LEU A 321 -12.54 -9.68 -3.51
CA LEU A 321 -11.17 -10.17 -3.41
C LEU A 321 -11.19 -11.62 -3.95
N ALA A 322 -10.35 -11.90 -4.95
CA ALA A 322 -10.34 -13.12 -5.76
C ALA A 322 -10.32 -14.46 -4.97
N PRO A 323 -10.56 -15.58 -5.65
CA PRO A 323 -11.70 -16.45 -5.38
C PRO A 323 -11.68 -17.04 -3.96
N SER A 324 -12.63 -16.60 -3.13
CA SER A 324 -13.28 -17.55 -2.21
C SER A 324 -14.02 -18.60 -3.07
N MET A 325 -14.40 -19.73 -2.47
CA MET A 325 -15.05 -20.85 -3.19
C MET A 325 -16.45 -20.53 -3.76
N SER A 326 -16.73 -19.32 -4.23
CA SER A 326 -18.02 -18.93 -4.78
C SER A 326 -18.07 -19.13 -6.31
N ASP A 327 -19.11 -19.82 -6.76
CA ASP A 327 -19.44 -20.07 -8.16
C ASP A 327 -20.17 -18.89 -8.83
N GLY A 328 -20.66 -17.93 -8.05
CA GLY A 328 -21.33 -16.74 -8.58
C GLY A 328 -21.96 -15.86 -7.49
N PHE A 329 -22.88 -14.99 -7.92
CA PHE A 329 -23.68 -14.13 -7.05
C PHE A 329 -25.17 -14.26 -7.37
N ILE A 330 -26.02 -14.10 -6.36
CA ILE A 330 -27.46 -13.89 -6.51
C ILE A 330 -27.77 -12.45 -6.14
N ILE A 331 -28.52 -11.78 -7.02
CA ILE A 331 -29.02 -10.42 -6.85
C ILE A 331 -30.53 -10.53 -6.64
N ASN A 332 -31.01 -10.11 -5.47
CA ASN A 332 -32.42 -9.97 -5.18
C ASN A 332 -32.77 -8.48 -5.21
N VAL A 333 -33.72 -8.10 -6.07
CA VAL A 333 -34.22 -6.72 -6.17
C VAL A 333 -35.63 -6.69 -5.60
N THR A 334 -35.81 -5.99 -4.50
CA THR A 334 -37.08 -5.82 -3.80
C THR A 334 -37.70 -4.48 -4.19
N SER A 335 -39.02 -4.50 -4.45
CA SER A 335 -39.81 -3.32 -4.74
C SER A 335 -41.22 -3.50 -4.19
N GLY A 336 -41.52 -2.77 -3.11
CA GLY A 336 -42.75 -3.01 -2.33
C GLY A 336 -42.80 -4.46 -1.84
N HIS A 337 -43.81 -5.23 -2.30
CA HIS A 337 -43.98 -6.65 -1.98
C HIS A 337 -43.38 -7.63 -3.00
N SER A 338 -42.76 -7.12 -4.07
CA SER A 338 -42.20 -7.97 -5.14
C SER A 338 -40.69 -8.16 -4.98
N ILE A 339 -40.21 -9.39 -5.18
CA ILE A 339 -38.79 -9.73 -5.17
C ILE A 339 -38.45 -10.37 -6.52
N LYS A 340 -37.48 -9.82 -7.24
CA LYS A 340 -36.92 -10.40 -8.47
C LYS A 340 -35.50 -10.88 -8.21
N SER A 341 -35.25 -12.17 -8.41
CA SER A 341 -33.94 -12.79 -8.19
C SER A 341 -33.22 -13.07 -9.51
N ARG A 342 -31.90 -12.88 -9.55
CA ARG A 342 -31.07 -13.21 -10.70
C ARG A 342 -29.72 -13.79 -10.28
N TYR A 343 -29.28 -14.83 -10.99
CA TYR A 343 -27.96 -15.42 -10.82
C TYR A 343 -26.94 -14.83 -11.80
N VAL A 344 -25.74 -14.51 -11.32
CA VAL A 344 -24.61 -13.98 -12.08
C VAL A 344 -23.40 -14.90 -11.86
N PRO A 345 -22.90 -15.62 -12.88
CA PRO A 345 -21.79 -16.56 -12.72
C PRO A 345 -20.46 -15.84 -12.44
N ASN A 346 -19.55 -16.49 -11.71
CA ASN A 346 -18.24 -15.92 -11.37
C ASN A 346 -17.30 -15.98 -12.60
N GLY A 347 -17.05 -14.83 -13.23
CA GLY A 347 -16.29 -14.75 -14.49
C GLY A 347 -15.63 -13.41 -14.80
N ARG A 348 -15.30 -12.59 -13.77
CA ARG A 348 -14.84 -11.17 -13.82
C ARG A 348 -15.93 -10.08 -13.81
N LEU A 349 -17.20 -10.44 -13.64
CA LEU A 349 -18.26 -9.44 -13.49
C LEU A 349 -18.22 -8.83 -12.08
N THR A 350 -17.72 -7.61 -11.96
CA THR A 350 -17.79 -6.77 -10.74
C THR A 350 -18.93 -5.75 -10.82
N ALA A 351 -19.75 -5.81 -11.87
CA ALA A 351 -20.88 -4.92 -12.07
C ALA A 351 -22.01 -5.66 -12.78
N TYR A 352 -23.25 -5.21 -12.52
CA TYR A 352 -24.46 -5.74 -13.13
C TYR A 352 -25.45 -4.60 -13.40
N VAL A 353 -26.19 -4.69 -14.51
CA VAL A 353 -27.21 -3.69 -14.89
C VAL A 353 -28.59 -4.26 -14.61
N LEU A 354 -29.32 -3.60 -13.71
CA LEU A 354 -30.73 -3.87 -13.46
C LEU A 354 -31.56 -3.22 -14.57
N HIS A 355 -32.49 -3.99 -15.14
CA HIS A 355 -33.41 -3.57 -16.19
C HIS A 355 -34.86 -3.64 -15.70
N ASP A 356 -35.78 -3.11 -16.50
CA ASP A 356 -37.23 -3.17 -16.28
C ASP A 356 -37.67 -2.61 -14.92
N LEU A 357 -37.05 -1.50 -14.52
CA LEU A 357 -37.43 -0.74 -13.33
C LEU A 357 -38.51 0.29 -13.68
N THR A 358 -39.34 0.61 -12.71
CA THR A 358 -40.36 1.67 -12.80
C THR A 358 -39.74 2.99 -12.39
N ALA A 359 -40.14 4.06 -13.07
CA ALA A 359 -39.59 5.40 -12.85
C ALA A 359 -40.11 6.04 -11.55
N GLY A 360 -39.22 6.66 -10.77
CA GLY A 360 -39.54 7.31 -9.51
C GLY A 360 -39.82 6.36 -8.34
N GLN A 361 -39.48 5.08 -8.46
CA GLN A 361 -39.72 4.05 -7.44
C GLN A 361 -38.44 3.69 -6.68
N GLN A 362 -38.59 3.41 -5.39
CA GLN A 362 -37.50 2.96 -4.54
C GLN A 362 -37.34 1.43 -4.65
N TYR A 363 -36.08 1.01 -4.67
CA TYR A 363 -35.66 -0.37 -4.74
C TYR A 363 -34.62 -0.66 -3.67
N GLU A 364 -34.67 -1.87 -3.14
CA GLU A 364 -33.59 -2.44 -2.32
C GLU A 364 -32.98 -3.62 -3.06
N VAL A 365 -31.65 -3.69 -3.05
CA VAL A 365 -30.88 -4.76 -3.68
C VAL A 365 -30.13 -5.52 -2.59
N ALA A 366 -30.37 -6.82 -2.50
CA ALA A 366 -29.58 -7.73 -1.68
C ALA A 366 -28.68 -8.59 -2.58
N LEU A 367 -27.37 -8.45 -2.40
CA LEU A 367 -26.34 -9.23 -3.11
C LEU A 367 -25.77 -10.32 -2.21
N MET A 368 -25.80 -11.57 -2.67
CA MET A 368 -25.27 -12.74 -1.94
C MET A 368 -24.29 -13.50 -2.83
N ALA A 369 -23.15 -13.93 -2.27
CA ALA A 369 -22.26 -14.87 -2.94
C ALA A 369 -22.85 -16.28 -2.89
N VAL A 370 -22.63 -17.08 -3.94
CA VAL A 370 -23.15 -18.44 -4.06
C VAL A 370 -22.02 -19.43 -4.22
N GLN A 371 -22.08 -20.52 -3.45
CA GLN A 371 -21.23 -21.69 -3.63
C GLN A 371 -22.13 -22.91 -3.88
N ASN A 372 -22.02 -23.51 -5.06
CA ASN A 372 -22.67 -24.77 -5.39
C ASN A 372 -21.86 -25.91 -4.76
N THR A 373 -22.57 -26.78 -4.06
CA THR A 373 -22.03 -28.03 -3.51
C THR A 373 -22.81 -29.19 -4.13
N GLU A 374 -22.28 -30.40 -4.06
CA GLU A 374 -22.97 -31.62 -4.53
C GLU A 374 -24.37 -31.81 -3.89
N ARG A 375 -24.66 -31.11 -2.77
CA ARG A 375 -25.88 -31.25 -1.98
C ARG A 375 -26.76 -30.00 -1.95
N GLY A 376 -26.42 -28.94 -2.70
CA GLY A 376 -27.21 -27.70 -2.76
C GLY A 376 -26.37 -26.43 -2.85
N LYS A 377 -27.02 -25.27 -2.75
CA LYS A 377 -26.39 -23.95 -2.82
C LYS A 377 -26.21 -23.36 -1.43
N LEU A 378 -25.00 -22.90 -1.12
CA LEU A 378 -24.70 -22.10 0.06
C LEU A 378 -24.67 -20.62 -0.33
N LEU A 379 -25.20 -19.77 0.54
CA LEU A 379 -25.32 -18.33 0.32
C LEU A 379 -24.56 -17.59 1.42
N SER A 380 -23.92 -16.48 1.06
CA SER A 380 -23.38 -15.56 2.06
C SER A 380 -24.51 -14.76 2.72
N GLU A 381 -24.18 -14.09 3.84
CA GLU A 381 -24.99 -12.96 4.34
C GLU A 381 -25.23 -11.92 3.21
N PRO A 382 -26.45 -11.36 3.11
CA PRO A 382 -26.78 -10.40 2.07
C PRO A 382 -26.19 -9.02 2.34
N VAL A 383 -25.65 -8.39 1.30
CA VAL A 383 -25.24 -6.98 1.33
C VAL A 383 -26.32 -6.14 0.67
N HIS A 384 -26.85 -5.16 1.41
CA HIS A 384 -28.00 -4.36 1.00
C HIS A 384 -27.58 -3.01 0.38
N LEU A 385 -28.28 -2.59 -0.67
CA LEU A 385 -28.15 -1.28 -1.31
C LEU A 385 -29.53 -0.72 -1.65
N LEU A 386 -29.84 0.49 -1.18
CA LEU A 386 -31.09 1.20 -1.44
C LEU A 386 -30.87 2.26 -2.52
N PHE A 387 -31.78 2.35 -3.50
CA PHE A 387 -31.76 3.42 -4.49
C PHE A 387 -33.16 3.76 -5.03
N THR A 388 -33.29 4.93 -5.67
CA THR A 388 -34.53 5.38 -6.31
C THR A 388 -34.27 5.71 -7.78
N THR A 389 -35.12 5.24 -8.67
CA THR A 389 -35.02 5.53 -10.12
C THR A 389 -35.45 6.96 -10.46
N GLY A 390 -34.92 7.49 -11.56
CA GLY A 390 -35.36 8.81 -12.06
C GLY A 390 -36.83 8.80 -12.51
N LYS A 391 -37.51 9.95 -12.49
CA LYS A 391 -38.89 10.07 -13.00
C LYS A 391 -38.93 10.04 -14.54
N SER A 392 -39.95 9.44 -15.15
CA SER A 392 -40.09 9.42 -16.62
C SER A 392 -40.70 10.72 -17.13
N VAL A 393 -40.12 11.34 -18.14
CA VAL A 393 -40.70 12.51 -18.81
C VAL A 393 -41.78 12.04 -19.79
N ARG A 394 -43.04 12.48 -19.61
CA ARG A 394 -44.11 12.30 -20.62
C ARG A 394 -44.20 13.56 -21.49
N TRP A 395 -44.03 13.41 -22.79
CA TRP A 395 -44.33 14.46 -23.76
C TRP A 395 -45.84 14.45 -24.06
N GLY A 396 -46.55 15.50 -23.66
CA GLY A 396 -47.95 15.68 -24.04
C GLY A 396 -48.05 16.27 -25.44
N THR A 397 -48.62 15.52 -26.38
CA THR A 397 -49.03 16.04 -27.69
C THR A 397 -50.35 16.80 -27.56
N ARG A 398 -50.37 18.10 -27.84
CA ARG A 398 -51.58 18.84 -28.22
C ARG A 398 -51.28 20.02 -29.16
N ASP A 399 -51.96 19.95 -30.29
CA ASP A 399 -52.42 20.98 -31.24
C ASP A 399 -51.39 21.82 -32.01
N LEU A 400 -51.18 21.39 -33.26
CA LEU A 400 -50.57 22.11 -34.36
C LEU A 400 -51.47 23.26 -34.82
N LEU A 401 -51.19 24.48 -34.34
CA LEU A 401 -51.49 25.72 -35.04
C LEU A 401 -50.23 26.60 -34.96
N ASP A 402 -49.73 27.01 -36.13
CA ASP A 402 -48.54 27.85 -36.35
C ASP A 402 -47.16 27.23 -36.04
N GLY A 403 -46.74 26.28 -36.89
CA GLY A 403 -45.41 26.28 -37.54
C GLY A 403 -44.10 26.39 -36.73
N ARG A 404 -44.12 26.40 -35.39
CA ARG A 404 -42.92 26.38 -34.53
C ARG A 404 -43.20 25.55 -33.28
N ALA A 405 -42.64 24.35 -33.22
CA ALA A 405 -42.64 23.55 -32.00
C ALA A 405 -41.71 24.21 -30.96
N ARG A 406 -42.28 24.87 -29.93
CA ARG A 406 -41.57 25.15 -28.68
C ARG A 406 -41.82 23.98 -27.73
N ILE A 407 -40.75 23.28 -27.43
CA ILE A 407 -40.73 22.20 -26.44
C ILE A 407 -40.52 22.84 -25.06
N SER A 408 -41.56 22.94 -24.25
CA SER A 408 -41.46 23.36 -22.84
C SER A 408 -41.70 22.16 -21.92
N ALA A 409 -40.63 21.63 -21.33
CA ALA A 409 -40.70 20.71 -20.20
C ALA A 409 -40.64 21.55 -18.90
N THR A 410 -41.67 21.48 -18.06
CA THR A 410 -41.63 22.04 -16.71
C THR A 410 -40.92 21.06 -15.77
N PHE A 411 -39.68 21.39 -15.42
CA PHE A 411 -38.94 20.73 -14.35
C PHE A 411 -39.46 21.22 -13.00
N THR A 412 -40.11 20.36 -12.22
CA THR A 412 -40.13 20.54 -10.76
C THR A 412 -39.03 19.68 -10.16
N ASP A 413 -37.96 20.40 -9.85
CA ASP A 413 -36.87 20.11 -8.92
C ASP A 413 -35.76 19.17 -9.40
N LEU A 414 -34.95 19.70 -10.33
CA LEU A 414 -33.50 19.61 -10.22
C LEU A 414 -33.03 20.88 -9.49
N GLN A 415 -32.65 20.78 -8.22
CA GLN A 415 -31.70 21.72 -7.61
C GLN A 415 -30.33 21.51 -8.27
N GLN A 416 -30.21 22.03 -9.50
CA GLN A 416 -28.94 22.29 -10.15
C GLN A 416 -28.41 23.59 -9.55
N ARG A 417 -27.48 23.50 -8.60
CA ARG A 417 -26.62 24.65 -8.33
C ARG A 417 -25.63 24.76 -9.49
N SER A 418 -25.78 25.87 -10.18
CA SER A 418 -25.10 26.34 -11.38
C SER A 418 -23.58 26.27 -11.33
N ILE A 419 -22.99 25.85 -12.44
CA ILE A 419 -21.62 26.19 -12.82
C ILE A 419 -21.60 27.67 -13.19
N THR A 420 -20.99 28.50 -12.34
CA THR A 420 -20.53 29.85 -12.68
C THR A 420 -19.01 29.88 -12.61
N HIS A 421 -18.36 30.05 -13.77
CA HIS A 421 -16.95 30.44 -13.81
C HIS A 421 -16.83 31.91 -13.41
N ARG A 422 -16.41 32.19 -12.17
CA ARG A 422 -15.58 33.33 -11.76
C ARG A 422 -15.09 33.16 -10.32
N THR A 423 -13.80 32.84 -10.21
CA THR A 423 -12.82 33.33 -9.20
C THR A 423 -13.37 33.78 -7.84
N ARG A 424 -13.09 33.02 -6.79
CA ARG A 424 -12.27 33.39 -5.61
C ARG A 424 -12.47 32.33 -4.53
N ASP A 425 -11.35 31.85 -4.01
CA ASP A 425 -11.19 30.85 -2.96
C ASP A 425 -12.27 30.87 -1.88
N GLN A 426 -13.02 29.79 -1.74
CA GLN A 426 -13.57 29.42 -0.44
C GLN A 426 -13.42 27.92 -0.23
N TRP A 427 -12.44 27.60 0.59
CA TRP A 427 -11.88 26.30 0.83
C TRP A 427 -12.81 25.42 1.71
N GLU A 428 -13.07 24.14 1.36
CA GLU A 428 -13.98 23.24 2.10
C GLU A 428 -13.63 23.00 3.59
N CYS A 429 -12.37 23.19 4.00
CA CYS A 429 -11.98 23.12 5.42
C CYS A 429 -12.03 24.48 6.15
N SER A 430 -12.28 25.59 5.46
CA SER A 430 -12.33 26.91 6.08
C SER A 430 -13.56 27.12 6.97
N SER A 431 -14.61 26.30 6.80
CA SER A 431 -15.77 26.31 7.68
C SER A 431 -15.61 25.41 8.93
N ASN A 432 -14.41 24.86 9.18
CA ASN A 432 -14.12 23.89 10.26
C ASN A 432 -15.27 22.90 10.51
N PRO A 433 -15.60 22.05 9.53
CA PRO A 433 -16.75 21.17 9.61
C PRO A 433 -16.58 20.03 10.64
N CYS A 434 -15.35 19.75 11.06
CA CYS A 434 -15.01 18.71 12.03
C CYS A 434 -15.23 19.21 13.46
N LYS A 435 -15.95 18.43 14.27
CA LYS A 435 -16.28 18.72 15.66
C LYS A 435 -15.37 17.94 16.61
N ASN A 436 -15.41 18.28 17.91
CA ASN A 436 -14.75 17.52 18.98
C ASN A 436 -13.23 17.27 18.73
N GLY A 437 -12.51 18.31 18.29
CA GLY A 437 -11.06 18.24 18.06
C GLY A 437 -10.61 17.59 16.75
N GLY A 438 -11.54 17.08 15.93
CA GLY A 438 -11.19 16.42 14.68
C GLY A 438 -10.50 17.33 13.66
N THR A 439 -9.49 16.79 12.96
CA THR A 439 -8.69 17.51 11.96
C THR A 439 -9.30 17.37 10.57
N CYS A 440 -9.56 18.49 9.89
CA CYS A 440 -10.12 18.49 8.53
C CYS A 440 -9.05 18.21 7.48
N VAL A 441 -9.26 17.18 6.67
CA VAL A 441 -8.38 16.77 5.57
C VAL A 441 -9.11 16.94 4.24
N ARG A 442 -8.47 17.57 3.25
CA ARG A 442 -9.07 17.82 1.93
C ARG A 442 -8.97 16.60 1.03
N SER A 443 -10.00 16.38 0.21
CA SER A 443 -10.04 15.39 -0.87
C SER A 443 -10.59 16.04 -2.16
N MET A 444 -10.36 15.43 -3.31
CA MET A 444 -10.47 16.09 -4.64
C MET A 444 -11.83 16.75 -4.94
N ASP A 445 -12.92 16.34 -4.29
CA ASP A 445 -14.25 17.00 -4.37
C ASP A 445 -15.00 16.98 -3.02
N SER A 446 -14.30 16.78 -1.89
CA SER A 446 -14.93 16.63 -0.56
C SER A 446 -13.93 16.85 0.59
N TYR A 447 -14.41 16.88 1.84
CA TYR A 447 -13.56 16.89 3.04
C TYR A 447 -13.78 15.62 3.86
N THR A 448 -12.75 15.20 4.60
CA THR A 448 -12.82 14.10 5.56
C THR A 448 -12.31 14.60 6.91
N CYS A 449 -12.99 14.23 8.00
CA CYS A 449 -12.56 14.58 9.35
C CYS A 449 -11.82 13.40 9.98
N ASP A 450 -10.58 13.63 10.39
CA ASP A 450 -9.82 12.70 11.21
C ASP A 450 -10.15 12.97 12.68
N CYS A 451 -10.85 12.04 13.33
CA CYS A 451 -11.44 12.28 14.65
C CYS A 451 -10.51 11.90 15.79
N ASP A 452 -10.47 12.74 16.82
CA ASP A 452 -9.74 12.44 18.06
C ASP A 452 -10.28 11.16 18.75
N PRO A 453 -9.42 10.44 19.51
CA PRO A 453 -9.78 9.17 20.13
C PRO A 453 -11.03 9.28 21.02
N GLY A 454 -12.03 8.45 20.72
CA GLY A 454 -13.32 8.48 21.43
C GLY A 454 -14.42 9.23 20.68
N PHE A 455 -14.15 9.77 19.49
CA PHE A 455 -15.17 10.36 18.61
C PHE A 455 -15.21 9.67 17.23
N LYS A 456 -16.39 9.64 16.63
CA LYS A 456 -16.66 9.05 15.31
C LYS A 456 -17.77 9.83 14.61
N GLY A 457 -18.05 9.54 13.34
CA GLY A 457 -19.05 10.25 12.53
C GLY A 457 -18.39 11.00 11.39
N LYS A 458 -19.19 11.52 10.46
CA LYS A 458 -18.66 12.19 9.25
C LYS A 458 -17.89 13.47 9.61
N ASN A 459 -18.33 14.12 10.67
CA ASN A 459 -17.80 15.35 11.22
C ASN A 459 -17.36 15.18 12.69
N CYS A 460 -17.05 13.95 13.14
CA CYS A 460 -16.66 13.63 14.52
C CYS A 460 -17.71 13.98 15.59
N GLU A 461 -18.99 13.98 15.22
CA GLU A 461 -20.12 14.38 16.06
C GLU A 461 -20.57 13.33 17.08
N LEU A 462 -20.15 12.06 16.94
CA LEU A 462 -20.57 10.95 17.79
C LEU A 462 -19.51 10.66 18.85
N PHE A 463 -19.90 10.65 20.12
CA PHE A 463 -19.03 10.29 21.24
C PHE A 463 -19.13 8.78 21.54
N CYS A 464 -18.00 8.08 21.43
CA CYS A 464 -17.86 6.67 21.77
C CYS A 464 -17.58 6.51 23.28
N LYS A 465 -18.64 6.32 24.07
CA LYS A 465 -18.49 5.86 25.47
C LYS A 465 -17.92 4.44 25.45
N LYS A 466 -16.73 4.23 26.04
CA LYS A 466 -16.27 2.88 26.38
C LYS A 466 -17.18 2.33 27.48
N THR A 467 -18.21 1.59 27.10
CA THR A 467 -18.92 0.69 28.02
C THR A 467 -18.17 -0.63 28.11
N PRO A 468 -18.08 -1.27 29.28
CA PRO A 468 -17.41 -2.56 29.43
C PRO A 468 -18.18 -3.75 28.84
N HIS A 469 -19.25 -3.53 28.07
CA HIS A 469 -20.05 -4.58 27.46
C HIS A 469 -20.60 -4.12 26.10
N SER A 470 -20.60 -5.06 25.16
CA SER A 470 -21.07 -4.92 23.78
C SER A 470 -22.58 -4.79 23.70
N CYS A 471 -23.07 -3.70 23.11
CA CYS A 471 -24.47 -3.52 22.74
C CYS A 471 -24.84 -4.39 21.53
N THR A 472 -25.76 -5.32 21.74
CA THR A 472 -26.61 -5.96 20.72
C THR A 472 -28.01 -5.34 20.75
N ARG A 473 -28.54 -4.90 19.60
CA ARG A 473 -29.98 -4.64 19.34
C ARG A 473 -30.15 -4.34 17.83
N LEU A 474 -31.19 -4.73 17.09
CA LEU A 474 -32.62 -4.92 17.37
C LEU A 474 -33.24 -6.02 16.47
N TYR A 475 -34.32 -6.61 16.98
CA TYR A 475 -35.19 -7.63 16.41
C TYR A 475 -35.85 -7.25 15.07
N SER A 476 -36.08 -8.26 14.21
CA SER A 476 -37.28 -8.34 13.37
C SER A 476 -37.85 -9.76 13.47
N GLU A 477 -39.15 -9.86 13.73
CA GLU A 477 -39.91 -11.08 13.99
C GLU A 477 -40.09 -11.96 12.75
N THR A 478 -40.41 -13.23 13.00
CA THR A 478 -40.91 -14.28 12.09
C THR A 478 -39.88 -15.17 11.36
N LYS A 479 -39.31 -16.13 12.10
CA LYS A 479 -39.34 -17.58 11.80
C LYS A 479 -38.53 -18.34 12.85
N THR A 480 -38.94 -19.57 13.15
CA THR A 480 -38.50 -20.47 14.22
C THR A 480 -36.98 -20.50 14.44
N ILE A 481 -36.52 -19.96 15.58
CA ILE A 481 -35.13 -20.00 16.06
C ILE A 481 -35.10 -20.84 17.34
N PRO A 482 -34.09 -21.70 17.55
CA PRO A 482 -33.93 -22.50 18.76
C PRO A 482 -33.82 -21.62 20.00
N VAL A 483 -34.41 -22.08 21.11
CA VAL A 483 -34.36 -21.40 22.41
C VAL A 483 -33.21 -22.00 23.22
N TRP A 484 -32.40 -21.11 23.82
CA TRP A 484 -31.29 -21.45 24.69
C TRP A 484 -31.79 -21.53 26.14
N GLU A 485 -31.93 -22.76 26.65
CA GLU A 485 -32.25 -23.04 28.06
C GLU A 485 -31.25 -24.08 28.60
N ASP A 486 -30.81 -23.92 29.85
CA ASP A 486 -30.00 -24.90 30.59
C ASP A 486 -28.74 -25.42 29.87
N HIS A 487 -28.00 -24.53 29.22
CA HIS A 487 -26.75 -24.87 28.49
C HIS A 487 -26.93 -25.87 27.33
N VAL A 488 -28.15 -26.04 26.81
CA VAL A 488 -28.46 -26.93 25.68
C VAL A 488 -29.38 -26.20 24.68
N TRP A 489 -29.07 -26.28 23.39
CA TRP A 489 -30.00 -25.81 22.34
C TRP A 489 -31.16 -26.80 22.20
N ARG A 490 -32.39 -26.34 22.40
CA ARG A 490 -33.61 -27.12 22.10
C ARG A 490 -34.32 -26.54 20.87
N PHE A 491 -34.68 -27.43 19.95
CA PHE A 491 -35.57 -27.12 18.82
C PHE A 491 -36.99 -27.49 19.22
N LYS A 492 -37.95 -26.60 18.94
CA LYS A 492 -39.38 -26.90 18.98
C LYS A 492 -39.89 -27.08 17.56
#